data_AF-A0A7C4E7W8-F1
#
_entry.id   AF-A0A7C4E7W8-F1
#
_cell.length_a   1.000
_cell.length_b   1.000
_cell.length_c   1.000
_cell.angle_alpha   90.00
_cell.angle_beta   90.00
_cell.angle_gamma   90.00
#
_symmetry.space_group_name_H-M   'P 1'
#
loop_
_entity.id
_entity.type
_entity.pdbx_description
1 polymer ?
#
loop_
_entity_poly.entity_id
_entity_poly.type
_entity_poly.pdbx_seq_one_letter_code
_entity_poly.pdbx_strand_id
1 'polypeptide(L)'
;TNAALAARFPWIRPYTFGHLGDGNLHYNFGTQPGVPIAQAFAEEASINRIVHDAVAACGGSISAEHGLGQLKREEIVRYKSPVELALMRRIKQALDPLGLMNPGKVL
;
A
#
# COMPACT_ATOMS: atom_id res chain seq x y z
N THR A 1 -12.94 -2.98 7.31
CA THR A 1 -11.58 -3.57 7.22
C THR A 1 -11.27 -4.54 8.36
N ASN A 2 -11.26 -4.12 9.63
CA ASN A 2 -10.98 -5.00 10.79
C ASN A 2 -11.73 -6.34 10.78
N ALA A 3 -13.06 -6.33 10.58
CA ALA A 3 -13.86 -7.56 10.57
C ALA A 3 -13.46 -8.52 9.44
N ALA A 4 -13.19 -8.01 8.23
CA ALA A 4 -12.75 -8.81 7.10
C ALA A 4 -11.36 -9.42 7.33
N LEU A 5 -10.45 -8.65 7.94
CA LEU A 5 -9.14 -9.15 8.34
C LEU A 5 -9.25 -10.22 9.42
N ALA A 6 -10.04 -10.00 10.47
CA ALA A 6 -10.22 -10.97 11.56
C ALA A 6 -10.89 -12.27 11.10
N ALA A 7 -11.82 -12.20 10.13
CA ALA A 7 -12.46 -13.38 9.55
C ALA A 7 -11.47 -14.27 8.78
N ARG A 8 -10.46 -13.69 8.13
CA ARG A 8 -9.45 -14.44 7.35
C ARG A 8 -8.18 -14.74 8.13
N PHE A 9 -7.79 -13.84 9.03
CA PHE A 9 -6.57 -13.86 9.81
C PHE A 9 -6.92 -13.64 11.29
N PRO A 10 -7.50 -14.63 11.98
CA PRO A 10 -7.97 -14.47 13.37
C PRO A 10 -6.83 -14.15 14.37
N TRP A 11 -5.58 -14.39 13.97
CA TRP A 11 -4.36 -14.08 14.73
C TRP A 11 -3.84 -12.65 14.53
N ILE A 12 -4.44 -11.84 13.65
CA ILE A 12 -3.99 -10.46 13.42
C ILE A 12 -4.44 -9.54 14.55
N ARG A 13 -3.59 -8.59 14.93
CA ARG A 13 -3.91 -7.54 15.89
C ARG A 13 -3.64 -6.17 15.28
N PRO A 14 -4.68 -5.38 14.93
CA PRO A 14 -4.48 -4.06 14.35
C PRO A 14 -4.03 -3.04 15.40
N TYR A 15 -3.12 -2.15 14.98
CA TYR A 15 -2.68 -0.97 15.72
C TYR A 15 -2.86 0.24 14.81
N THR A 16 -3.90 1.03 15.10
CA THR A 16 -4.30 2.17 14.28
C THR A 16 -4.07 3.47 15.03
N PHE A 17 -3.28 4.35 14.43
CA PHE A 17 -3.01 5.71 14.92
C PHE A 17 -2.72 6.61 13.72
N GLY A 18 -2.69 7.92 13.92
CA GLY A 18 -2.30 8.84 12.86
C GLY A 18 -2.84 10.25 13.06
N HIS A 19 -2.82 11.00 11.97
CA HIS A 19 -3.13 12.41 11.92
C HIS A 19 -4.59 12.58 11.49
N LEU A 20 -5.49 12.68 12.48
CA LEU A 20 -6.91 12.82 12.17
C LEU A 20 -7.23 14.12 11.40
N GLY A 21 -6.44 15.18 11.62
CA GLY A 21 -6.66 16.49 11.00
C GLY A 21 -6.52 16.52 9.48
N ASP A 22 -5.74 15.62 8.89
CA ASP A 22 -5.56 15.49 7.44
C ASP A 22 -6.09 14.16 6.87
N GLY A 23 -6.65 13.30 7.73
CA GLY A 23 -7.20 12.00 7.34
C GLY A 23 -6.14 10.91 7.10
N ASN A 24 -4.89 11.10 7.52
CA ASN A 24 -3.83 10.11 7.38
C ASN A 24 -3.81 9.11 8.55
N LEU A 25 -4.00 7.82 8.27
CA LEU A 25 -3.94 6.73 9.25
C LEU A 25 -2.75 5.80 8.98
N HIS A 26 -1.94 5.57 10.00
CA HIS A 26 -1.01 4.46 10.08
C HIS A 26 -1.78 3.23 10.57
N TYR A 27 -2.12 2.36 9.63
CA TYR A 27 -2.89 1.16 9.88
C TYR A 27 -1.96 -0.07 9.91
N ASN A 28 -1.32 -0.27 11.06
CA ASN A 28 -0.32 -1.31 11.27
C ASN A 28 -0.91 -2.59 11.88
N PHE A 29 -0.16 -3.68 11.79
CA PHE A 29 -0.55 -4.96 12.36
C PHE A 29 0.60 -5.59 13.15
N GLY A 30 0.25 -6.20 14.28
CA GLY A 30 1.03 -7.25 14.89
C GLY A 30 0.25 -8.55 14.93
N THR A 31 0.73 -9.50 15.70
CA THR A 31 0.08 -10.78 15.93
C THR A 31 -0.47 -10.87 17.36
N GLN A 32 -1.44 -11.75 17.57
CA GLN A 32 -1.89 -12.12 18.91
C GLN A 32 -0.72 -12.75 19.70
N PRO A 33 -0.72 -12.67 21.05
CA PRO A 33 0.30 -13.31 21.88
C PRO A 33 0.48 -14.79 21.53
N GLY A 34 1.73 -15.24 21.42
CA GLY A 34 2.07 -16.62 21.07
C GLY A 34 2.07 -16.93 19.57
N VAL A 35 1.66 -15.99 18.70
CA VAL A 35 1.72 -16.17 17.25
C VAL A 35 2.98 -15.47 16.68
N PRO A 36 3.85 -16.17 15.92
CA PRO A 36 5.04 -15.58 15.33
C PRO A 36 4.73 -14.48 14.30
N ILE A 37 5.45 -13.36 14.37
CA ILE A 37 5.29 -12.26 13.39
C ILE A 37 5.56 -12.70 11.94
N ALA A 38 6.40 -13.72 11.75
CA ALA A 38 6.69 -14.28 10.42
C ALA A 38 5.42 -14.74 9.68
N GLN A 39 4.37 -15.14 10.41
CA GLN A 39 3.08 -15.46 9.82
C GLN A 39 2.39 -14.24 9.19
N ALA A 40 2.53 -13.06 9.80
CA ALA A 40 2.04 -11.80 9.24
C ALA A 40 2.80 -11.43 7.96
N PHE A 41 4.12 -11.58 7.95
CA PHE A 41 4.95 -11.31 6.78
C PHE A 41 4.65 -12.27 5.62
N ALA A 42 4.42 -13.55 5.89
CA ALA A 42 4.03 -14.53 4.86
C ALA A 42 2.70 -14.17 4.17
N GLU A 43 1.81 -13.46 4.87
CA GLU A 43 0.49 -13.04 4.38
C GLU A 43 0.43 -11.55 4.01
N GLU A 44 1.56 -10.84 3.98
CA GLU A 44 1.60 -9.39 3.80
C GLU A 44 0.83 -8.93 2.56
N ALA A 45 1.02 -9.60 1.43
CA ALA A 45 0.32 -9.27 0.18
C ALA A 45 -1.21 -9.46 0.30
N SER A 46 -1.66 -10.54 0.96
CA SER A 46 -3.08 -10.83 1.19
C SER A 46 -3.72 -9.81 2.14
N ILE A 47 -3.00 -9.44 3.20
CA ILE A 47 -3.43 -8.42 4.17
C ILE A 47 -3.53 -7.06 3.46
N ASN A 48 -2.47 -6.66 2.75
CA ASN A 48 -2.41 -5.40 2.02
C ASN A 48 -3.54 -5.30 0.99
N ARG A 49 -3.87 -6.37 0.26
CA ARG A 49 -5.00 -6.37 -0.67
C ARG A 49 -6.31 -5.98 0.02
N ILE A 50 -6.64 -6.60 1.16
CA ILE A 50 -7.88 -6.29 1.90
C ILE A 50 -7.90 -4.83 2.37
N VAL A 51 -6.76 -4.33 2.86
CA VAL A 51 -6.65 -2.95 3.33
C VAL A 51 -6.77 -1.97 2.18
N HIS A 52 -5.99 -2.15 1.12
CA HIS A 52 -5.93 -1.24 -0.01
C HIS A 52 -7.24 -1.21 -0.80
N ASP A 53 -7.91 -2.35 -0.99
CA ASP A 53 -9.24 -2.39 -1.62
C ASP A 53 -10.26 -1.60 -0.79
N ALA A 54 -10.20 -1.69 0.54
CA ALA A 54 -11.06 -0.91 1.43
C ALA A 54 -10.74 0.60 1.39
N VAL A 55 -9.45 0.97 1.34
CA VAL A 55 -9.00 2.36 1.18
C VAL A 55 -9.52 2.93 -0.15
N ALA A 56 -9.36 2.19 -1.25
CA ALA A 56 -9.83 2.59 -2.57
C ALA A 56 -11.35 2.72 -2.65
N ALA A 57 -12.10 1.82 -2.02
CA ALA A 57 -13.57 1.91 -1.93
C ALA A 57 -14.06 3.18 -1.21
N CYS A 58 -13.24 3.71 -0.29
CA CYS A 58 -13.50 4.98 0.40
C CYS A 58 -12.95 6.21 -0.36
N GLY A 59 -12.41 6.04 -1.57
CA GLY A 59 -11.77 7.13 -2.32
C GLY A 59 -10.44 7.62 -1.73
N GLY A 60 -9.79 6.81 -0.88
CA GLY A 60 -8.53 7.15 -0.23
C GLY A 60 -7.28 6.83 -1.06
N SER A 61 -6.10 7.10 -0.49
CA SER A 61 -4.80 6.77 -1.08
C SER A 61 -4.11 5.63 -0.33
N ILE A 62 -3.60 4.63 -1.06
CA ILE A 62 -2.78 3.54 -0.48
C ILE A 62 -1.40 4.01 0.00
N SER A 63 -1.05 5.27 -0.28
CA SER A 63 0.16 5.89 0.18
C SER A 63 -0.07 7.39 0.36
N ALA A 64 -0.41 7.80 1.57
CA ALA A 64 -0.64 9.20 1.91
C ALA A 64 0.68 10.02 1.90
N GLU A 65 1.74 9.51 2.54
CA GLU A 65 2.98 10.27 2.80
C GLU A 65 4.27 9.58 2.32
N HIS A 66 4.39 8.25 2.47
CA HIS A 66 5.66 7.53 2.23
C HIS A 66 6.01 7.31 0.75
N GLY A 67 5.12 7.70 -0.16
CA GLY A 67 5.26 7.44 -1.59
C GLY A 67 5.27 5.96 -1.99
N LEU A 68 5.57 5.72 -3.27
CA LEU A 68 5.51 4.37 -3.85
C LEU A 68 6.82 3.60 -3.70
N GLY A 69 7.95 4.27 -3.94
CA GLY A 69 9.28 3.66 -3.96
C GLY A 69 9.32 2.43 -4.86
N GLN A 70 10.06 1.40 -4.42
CA GLN A 70 10.04 0.08 -5.04
C GLN A 70 8.86 -0.76 -4.54
N LEU A 71 8.54 -0.64 -3.24
CA LEU A 71 7.60 -1.52 -2.52
C LEU A 71 6.18 -1.50 -3.12
N LYS A 72 5.67 -0.33 -3.51
CA LYS A 72 4.29 -0.18 -4.01
C LYS A 72 4.21 0.08 -5.52
N ARG A 73 5.33 -0.07 -6.23
CA ARG A 73 5.45 0.19 -7.68
C ARG A 73 4.49 -0.67 -8.51
N GLU A 74 4.30 -1.92 -8.12
CA GLU A 74 3.42 -2.85 -8.83
C GLU A 74 1.98 -2.73 -8.31
N GLU A 75 1.83 -2.53 -6.99
CA GLU A 75 0.54 -2.43 -6.32
C GLU A 75 -0.27 -1.20 -6.78
N ILE A 76 0.39 -0.07 -7.09
CA ILE A 76 -0.28 1.15 -7.56
C ILE A 76 -1.05 0.97 -8.88
N VAL A 77 -0.64 0.01 -9.71
CA VAL A 77 -1.26 -0.26 -11.02
C VAL A 77 -2.74 -0.66 -10.85
N ARG A 78 -3.10 -1.22 -9.70
CA ARG A 78 -4.48 -1.61 -9.38
C ARG A 78 -5.38 -0.43 -9.01
N TYR A 79 -4.85 0.63 -8.40
CA TYR A 79 -5.66 1.69 -7.80
C TYR A 79 -5.54 3.04 -8.51
N LYS A 80 -4.56 3.21 -9.40
CA LYS A 80 -4.35 4.45 -10.15
C LYS A 80 -4.89 4.31 -11.56
N SER A 81 -5.39 5.41 -12.12
CA SER A 81 -5.91 5.39 -13.47
C SER A 81 -4.83 4.99 -14.48
N PRO A 82 -5.14 4.15 -15.48
CA PRO A 82 -4.22 3.87 -16.59
C PRO A 82 -3.74 5.14 -17.30
N VAL A 83 -4.59 6.17 -17.38
CA VAL A 83 -4.25 7.46 -17.99
C VAL A 83 -3.21 8.23 -17.16
N GLU A 84 -3.38 8.27 -15.84
CA GLU A 84 -2.42 8.91 -14.93
C GLU A 84 -1.06 8.20 -15.00
N LEU A 85 -1.04 6.87 -14.96
CA LEU A 85 0.18 6.08 -15.06
C LEU A 85 0.87 6.27 -16.42
N ALA A 86 0.11 6.33 -17.52
CA ALA A 86 0.65 6.62 -18.84
C ALA A 86 1.28 8.02 -18.90
N LEU A 87 0.63 9.04 -18.31
CA LEU A 87 1.16 10.38 -18.23
C LEU A 87 2.47 10.43 -17.42
N MET A 88 2.51 9.79 -16.25
CA MET A 88 3.72 9.71 -15.42
C MET A 88 4.88 9.07 -16.19
N ARG A 89 4.64 7.98 -16.93
CA ARG A 89 5.66 7.33 -17.78
C ARG A 89 6.14 8.24 -18.90
N ARG A 90 5.26 9.02 -19.54
CA ARG A 90 5.65 10.00 -20.56
C ARG A 90 6.54 11.10 -19.98
N ILE A 91 6.20 11.62 -18.81
CA ILE A 91 7.02 12.62 -18.11
C ILE A 91 8.40 12.02 -17.77
N LYS A 92 8.43 10.80 -17.22
CA LYS A 92 9.68 10.11 -16.90
C LYS A 92 10.57 9.93 -18.13
N GLN A 93 10.00 9.49 -19.25
CA GLN A 93 10.75 9.28 -20.49
C GLN A 93 11.27 10.60 -21.09
N ALA A 94 10.51 11.68 -20.97
CA ALA A 94 10.93 12.99 -21.46
C ALA A 94 12.12 13.56 -20.67
N LEU A 95 12.16 13.32 -19.36
CA LEU A 95 13.19 13.83 -18.46
C LEU A 95 14.42 12.91 -18.36
N ASP A 96 14.22 11.60 -18.44
CA ASP A 96 15.26 10.58 -18.26
C ASP A 96 15.13 9.48 -19.32
N PRO A 97 15.46 9.80 -20.59
CA PRO A 97 15.25 8.89 -21.71
C PRO A 97 16.13 7.64 -21.65
N LEU A 98 17.24 7.70 -20.88
CA LEU A 98 18.16 6.59 -20.67
C LEU A 98 17.82 5.76 -19.40
N GLY A 99 16.82 6.18 -18.62
CA GLY A 99 16.38 5.46 -17.42
C GLY A 99 17.40 5.41 -16.28
N LEU A 100 18.29 6.41 -16.16
CA LEU A 100 19.38 6.43 -15.19
C LEU A 100 18.95 6.96 -13.82
N MET A 101 17.91 7.80 -13.78
CA MET A 101 17.43 8.41 -12.54
C MET A 101 16.55 7.43 -11.75
N ASN A 102 17.19 6.67 -10.87
CA ASN A 102 16.55 5.81 -9.87
C ASN A 102 15.67 4.69 -10.48
N PRO A 103 16.26 3.79 -11.28
CA PRO A 103 15.51 2.73 -11.97
C PRO A 103 14.77 1.81 -11.00
N GLY A 104 13.63 1.30 -11.46
CA GLY A 104 12.82 0.32 -10.72
C GLY A 104 12.03 0.90 -9.53
N LYS A 105 11.85 2.21 -9.45
CA LYS A 105 11.04 2.87 -8.41
C LYS A 105 9.95 3.73 -9.03
N VAL A 106 8.82 3.85 -8.34
CA VAL A 106 7.62 4.61 -8.71
C VAL A 106 6.85 4.05 -9.92
N LEU A 107 7.51 3.77 -11.06
CA LEU A 107 6.89 3.39 -12.34
C LEU A 107 7.33 2.03 -12.92
#